data_AF-A0A1J5PKZ7-F1
#
_entry.id   AF-A0A1J5PKZ7-F1
#
_cell.length_a   1.000
_cell.length_b   1.000
_cell.length_c   1.000
_cell.angle_alpha   90.00
_cell.angle_beta   90.00
_cell.angle_gamma   90.00
#
_symmetry.space_group_name_H-M   'P 1'
#
loop_
_entity.id
_entity.type
_entity.pdbx_description
1 polymer ?
#
loop_
_entity_poly.entity_id
_entity_poly.type
_entity_poly.pdbx_seq_one_letter_code
_entity_poly.pdbx_strand_id
1 'polypeptide(L)'
;MEPAFYRINWHFSYPFIGFLMALNGILIALIEMVMIHNLEGRRPGLVYVYTGVFIGAAGFILLNVIPPTAVTAIMIVVLITFSEMLCMPFMNSFWIHRSKDHNRGQYAGLYSMSWSAAQIIAPFMGGRLIDHGGFSLLWWVLAGLSLISGLGYLFLYRYTIRTS
;
A
#
# COMPACT_ATOMS: atom_id res chain seq x y z
N MET A 1 -6.15 8.36 -7.66
CA MET A 1 -7.55 8.58 -7.20
C MET A 1 -7.61 9.41 -5.92
N GLU A 2 -6.60 9.38 -5.06
CA GLU A 2 -6.51 10.26 -3.88
C GLU A 2 -6.69 11.77 -4.15
N PRO A 3 -6.13 12.37 -5.23
CA PRO A 3 -6.33 13.80 -5.50
C PRO A 3 -7.79 14.17 -5.80
N ALA A 4 -8.53 13.24 -6.43
CA ALA A 4 -9.94 13.43 -6.73
C ALA A 4 -10.80 13.31 -5.46
N PHE A 5 -10.42 12.45 -4.50
CA PHE A 5 -11.10 12.35 -3.22
C PHE A 5 -10.98 13.64 -2.39
N TYR A 6 -9.76 14.18 -2.25
CA TYR A 6 -9.52 15.41 -1.51
C TYR A 6 -10.24 16.63 -2.11
N ARG A 7 -10.43 16.62 -3.43
CA ARG A 7 -11.15 17.67 -4.15
C ARG A 7 -12.68 17.55 -3.99
N ILE A 8 -13.23 16.35 -4.15
CA ILE A 8 -14.69 16.14 -4.26
C ILE A 8 -15.36 16.04 -2.89
N ASN A 9 -14.74 15.34 -1.93
CA ASN A 9 -15.33 15.14 -0.60
C ASN A 9 -14.87 16.17 0.42
N TRP A 10 -13.60 16.60 0.36
CA TRP A 10 -13.01 17.47 1.39
C TRP A 10 -12.83 18.92 0.91
N HIS A 11 -13.21 19.23 -0.34
CA HIS A 11 -13.16 20.57 -0.94
C HIS A 11 -11.80 21.29 -0.79
N PHE A 12 -10.69 20.55 -0.76
CA PHE A 12 -9.38 21.18 -0.61
C PHE A 12 -8.92 21.94 -1.85
N SER A 13 -8.19 23.03 -1.61
CA SER A 13 -7.63 23.90 -2.66
C SER A 13 -6.49 23.20 -3.41
N TYR A 14 -6.38 23.41 -4.73
CA TYR A 14 -5.35 22.85 -5.61
C TYR A 14 -3.91 22.87 -5.04
N PRO A 15 -3.41 24.00 -4.48
CA PRO A 15 -2.05 24.02 -3.93
C PRO A 15 -1.85 23.12 -2.70
N PHE A 16 -2.90 22.87 -1.90
CA PHE A 16 -2.80 21.98 -0.73
C PHE A 16 -2.69 20.51 -1.14
N ILE A 17 -3.43 20.10 -2.17
CA ILE A 17 -3.32 18.74 -2.74
C ILE A 17 -1.93 18.53 -3.35
N GLY A 18 -1.41 19.54 -4.06
CA GLY A 18 -0.04 19.51 -4.58
C GLY A 18 1.01 19.38 -3.47
N PHE A 19 0.83 20.11 -2.36
CA PHE A 19 1.69 20.00 -1.18
C PHE A 19 1.66 18.59 -0.56
N LEU A 20 0.48 18.00 -0.39
CA LEU A 20 0.34 16.62 0.12
C LEU A 20 1.05 15.59 -0.77
N MET A 21 0.92 15.70 -2.09
CA MET A 21 1.61 14.81 -3.03
C MET A 21 3.13 15.00 -3.00
N ALA A 22 3.61 16.24 -2.93
CA ALA A 22 5.04 16.53 -2.78
C ALA A 22 5.59 15.95 -1.46
N LEU A 23 4.83 16.09 -0.37
CA LEU A 23 5.19 15.57 0.95
C LEU A 23 5.27 14.04 0.95
N ASN A 24 4.32 13.35 0.32
CA ASN A 24 4.39 11.90 0.11
C ASN A 24 5.67 11.49 -0.64
N GLY A 25 5.98 12.12 -1.77
CA GLY A 25 7.18 11.81 -2.54
C GLY A 25 8.50 12.07 -1.78
N ILE A 26 8.57 13.17 -1.04
CA ILE A 26 9.74 13.51 -0.19
C ILE A 26 9.88 12.50 0.95
N LEU A 27 8.78 12.14 1.61
CA LEU A 27 8.79 11.12 2.65
C LEU A 27 9.33 9.81 2.09
N ILE A 28 8.83 9.36 0.94
CA ILE A 28 9.30 8.15 0.25
C ILE A 28 10.80 8.23 0.01
N ALA A 29 11.28 9.23 -0.70
CA ALA A 29 12.70 9.34 -1.05
C ALA A 29 13.63 9.38 0.18
N LEU A 30 13.25 10.07 1.26
CA LEU A 30 14.09 10.21 2.45
C LEU A 30 13.98 9.04 3.42
N ILE A 31 12.76 8.58 3.69
CA ILE A 31 12.51 7.56 4.72
C ILE A 31 12.68 6.16 4.15
N GLU A 32 12.30 5.88 2.90
CA GLU A 32 12.33 4.53 2.33
C GLU A 32 13.74 3.92 2.44
N MET A 33 14.77 4.62 1.97
CA MET A 33 16.15 4.14 2.05
C MET A 33 16.64 3.93 3.49
N VAL A 34 16.27 4.83 4.41
CA VAL A 34 16.63 4.72 5.83
C VAL A 34 15.91 3.53 6.48
N MET A 35 14.64 3.33 6.16
CA MET A 35 13.83 2.22 6.65
C MET A 35 14.41 0.88 6.17
N ILE A 36 14.65 0.75 4.86
CA ILE A 36 15.21 -0.46 4.27
C ILE A 36 16.51 -0.81 4.98
N HIS A 37 17.44 0.14 5.07
CA HIS A 37 18.74 -0.10 5.71
C HIS A 37 18.64 -0.51 7.18
N ASN A 38 17.67 0.02 7.94
CA ASN A 38 17.51 -0.28 9.37
C ASN A 38 16.82 -1.63 9.62
N LEU A 39 15.90 -2.01 8.72
CA LEU A 39 15.08 -3.21 8.84
C LEU A 39 15.68 -4.43 8.11
N GLU A 40 16.57 -4.20 7.14
CA GLU A 40 17.38 -5.21 6.48
C GLU A 40 18.22 -5.98 7.51
N GLY A 41 18.06 -7.31 7.55
CA GLY A 41 18.78 -8.18 8.48
C GLY A 41 18.16 -8.39 9.87
N ARG A 42 17.09 -7.67 10.26
CA ARG A 42 16.49 -7.83 11.61
C ARG A 42 15.42 -8.92 11.72
N ARG A 43 14.54 -9.07 10.72
CA ARG A 43 13.44 -10.05 10.70
C ARG A 43 13.13 -10.51 9.27
N PRO A 44 12.48 -11.69 9.09
CA PRO A 44 12.06 -12.14 7.76
C PRO A 44 11.11 -11.15 7.11
N GLY A 45 11.36 -10.83 5.83
CA GLY A 45 10.66 -9.77 5.09
C GLY A 45 9.13 -9.88 5.08
N LEU A 46 8.56 -11.09 5.15
CA LEU A 46 7.11 -11.30 5.28
C LEU A 46 6.50 -10.58 6.49
N VAL A 47 7.25 -10.45 7.59
CA VAL A 47 6.76 -9.79 8.79
C VAL A 47 6.43 -8.34 8.51
N TYR A 48 7.31 -7.65 7.80
CA TYR A 48 7.11 -6.25 7.45
C TYR A 48 6.01 -6.08 6.40
N VAL A 49 5.88 -7.01 5.45
CA VAL A 49 4.80 -7.00 4.44
C VAL A 49 3.43 -7.10 5.10
N TYR A 50 3.16 -8.11 5.93
CA TYR A 50 1.81 -8.21 6.53
C TYR A 50 1.54 -7.03 7.48
N THR A 51 2.55 -6.56 8.24
CA THR A 51 2.39 -5.43 9.16
C THR A 51 2.08 -4.13 8.39
N GLY A 52 2.77 -3.89 7.27
CA GLY A 52 2.50 -2.78 6.36
C GLY A 52 1.08 -2.84 5.80
N VAL A 53 0.65 -4.01 5.31
CA VAL A 53 -0.71 -4.21 4.77
C VAL A 53 -1.79 -3.95 5.84
N PHE A 54 -1.57 -4.35 7.10
CA PHE A 54 -2.49 -4.02 8.20
C PHE A 54 -2.54 -2.53 8.51
N ILE A 55 -1.38 -1.84 8.47
CA ILE A 55 -1.32 -0.38 8.64
C ILE A 55 -2.07 0.32 7.50
N GLY A 56 -1.90 -0.13 6.25
CA GLY A 56 -2.65 0.39 5.10
C GLY A 56 -4.16 0.18 5.25
N ALA A 57 -4.59 -1.00 5.68
CA ALA A 57 -6.00 -1.28 5.95
C ALA A 57 -6.58 -0.34 7.03
N ALA A 58 -5.82 -0.09 8.10
CA ALA A 58 -6.20 0.89 9.12
C ALA A 58 -6.32 2.31 8.55
N GLY A 59 -5.40 2.72 7.67
CA GLY A 59 -5.45 4.01 6.98
C GLY A 59 -6.71 4.19 6.13
N PHE A 60 -7.11 3.16 5.38
CA PHE A 60 -8.36 3.18 4.60
C PHE A 60 -9.62 3.22 5.47
N ILE A 61 -9.61 2.57 6.64
CA ILE A 61 -10.71 2.65 7.61
C ILE A 61 -10.77 4.06 8.23
N LEU A 62 -9.63 4.62 8.62
CA LEU A 62 -9.55 5.98 9.17
C LEU A 62 -10.07 7.04 8.18
N LEU A 63 -9.81 6.86 6.88
CA LEU A 63 -10.35 7.69 5.80
C LEU A 63 -11.88 7.76 5.77
N ASN A 64 -12.56 6.71 6.25
CA ASN A 64 -14.01 6.63 6.26
C ASN A 64 -14.64 7.19 7.54
N VAL A 65 -13.95 7.02 8.67
CA VAL A 65 -14.51 7.29 10.00
C VAL A 65 -14.23 8.71 10.50
N ILE A 66 -13.13 9.33 10.07
CA ILE A 66 -12.66 10.60 10.63
C ILE A 66 -13.10 11.80 9.77
N PRO A 67 -13.56 12.91 10.39
CA PRO A 67 -13.98 14.09 9.67
C PRO A 67 -12.87 14.75 8.80
N PRO A 68 -13.26 15.42 7.70
CA PRO A 68 -12.36 16.15 6.81
C PRO A 68 -11.63 17.30 7.51
N THR A 69 -10.37 17.12 7.90
CA THR A 69 -9.54 18.22 8.40
C THR A 69 -8.14 18.15 7.81
N ALA A 70 -7.45 19.29 7.71
CA ALA A 70 -6.09 19.34 7.18
C ALA A 70 -5.13 18.41 7.96
N VAL A 71 -5.32 18.30 9.28
CA VAL A 71 -4.53 17.42 10.15
C VAL A 71 -4.79 15.95 9.83
N THR A 72 -6.05 15.57 9.59
CA THR A 72 -6.41 14.18 9.31
C THR A 72 -5.93 13.75 7.92
N ALA A 73 -5.96 14.64 6.93
CA ALA A 73 -5.38 14.39 5.60
C ALA A 73 -3.87 14.11 5.68
N ILE A 74 -3.12 14.95 6.41
CA ILE A 74 -1.68 14.75 6.59
C ILE A 74 -1.40 13.42 7.29
N MET A 75 -2.15 13.11 8.35
CA MET A 75 -1.95 11.86 9.10
C MET A 75 -2.25 10.63 8.24
N ILE A 76 -3.33 10.65 7.46
CA ILE A 76 -3.69 9.58 6.53
C ILE A 76 -2.61 9.39 5.47
N VAL A 77 -2.16 10.49 4.82
CA VAL A 77 -1.10 10.41 3.82
C VAL A 77 0.15 9.81 4.43
N VAL A 78 0.60 10.30 5.59
CA VAL A 78 1.79 9.75 6.27
C VAL A 78 1.61 8.26 6.57
N LEU A 79 0.44 7.84 7.02
CA LEU A 79 0.17 6.46 7.40
C LEU A 79 0.13 5.51 6.19
N ILE A 80 -0.51 5.92 5.10
CA ILE A 80 -0.52 5.19 3.82
C ILE A 80 0.90 5.13 3.25
N THR A 81 1.63 6.24 3.28
CA THR A 81 3.02 6.31 2.81
C THR A 81 3.89 5.32 3.58
N PHE A 82 3.75 5.26 4.91
CA PHE A 82 4.47 4.31 5.76
C PHE A 82 4.13 2.85 5.41
N SER A 83 2.86 2.57 5.15
CA SER A 83 2.41 1.25 4.68
C SER A 83 3.07 0.87 3.35
N GLU A 84 3.09 1.78 2.37
CA GLU A 84 3.73 1.55 1.07
C GLU A 84 5.23 1.28 1.18
N MET A 85 5.95 2.09 1.98
CA MET A 85 7.38 1.91 2.25
C MET A 85 7.69 0.57 2.92
N LEU A 86 6.78 0.04 3.74
CA LEU A 86 6.91 -1.29 4.35
C LEU A 86 6.58 -2.44 3.39
N CYS A 87 5.78 -2.19 2.35
CA CYS A 87 5.40 -3.23 1.42
C CYS A 87 6.40 -3.36 0.27
N MET A 88 6.70 -2.27 -0.43
CA MET A 88 7.47 -2.26 -1.68
C MET A 88 8.83 -2.97 -1.63
N PRO A 89 9.78 -2.57 -0.77
CA PRO A 89 11.11 -3.15 -0.74
C PRO A 89 11.10 -4.60 -0.25
N PHE A 90 10.20 -4.93 0.69
CA PHE A 90 10.10 -6.28 1.24
C PHE A 90 9.41 -7.25 0.28
N MET A 91 8.44 -6.79 -0.51
CA MET A 91 7.84 -7.59 -1.58
C MET A 91 8.90 -7.95 -2.62
N ASN A 92 9.76 -6.99 -2.99
CA ASN A 92 10.89 -7.23 -3.88
C ASN A 92 11.93 -8.19 -3.30
N SER A 93 12.33 -7.99 -2.05
CA SER A 93 13.28 -8.87 -1.37
C SER A 93 12.74 -10.32 -1.26
N PHE A 94 11.44 -10.49 -1.03
CA PHE A 94 10.82 -11.80 -0.83
C PHE A 94 10.93 -12.73 -2.04
N TRP A 95 10.58 -12.26 -3.25
CA TRP A 95 10.68 -13.09 -4.45
C TRP A 95 12.14 -13.35 -4.86
N ILE A 96 13.04 -12.39 -4.59
CA ILE A 96 14.48 -12.54 -4.83
C ILE A 96 15.08 -13.62 -3.91
N HIS A 97 14.65 -13.70 -2.65
CA HIS A 97 15.12 -14.71 -1.70
C HIS A 97 14.56 -16.11 -1.99
N ARG A 98 13.36 -16.20 -2.58
CA ARG A 98 12.71 -17.46 -2.96
C ARG A 98 13.18 -17.99 -4.31
N SER A 99 13.66 -17.12 -5.20
CA SER A 99 14.10 -17.50 -6.54
C SER A 99 15.56 -17.97 -6.55
N LYS A 100 15.82 -19.08 -7.25
CA LYS A 100 17.18 -19.52 -7.63
C LYS A 100 17.60 -18.75 -8.89
N ASP A 101 18.90 -18.56 -9.12
CA ASP A 101 19.43 -17.72 -10.21
C ASP A 101 18.84 -18.05 -11.59
N HIS A 102 18.50 -19.31 -11.86
CA HIS A 102 17.93 -19.74 -13.13
C HIS A 102 16.47 -19.28 -13.37
N ASN A 103 15.68 -19.02 -12.32
CA ASN A 103 14.25 -18.70 -12.43
C ASN A 103 13.92 -17.24 -12.10
N ARG A 104 14.91 -16.42 -11.71
CA ARG A 104 14.73 -15.00 -11.36
C ARG A 104 14.00 -14.19 -12.43
N GLY A 105 14.35 -14.40 -13.71
CA GLY A 105 13.70 -13.72 -14.83
C GLY A 105 12.20 -14.03 -14.97
N GLN A 106 11.79 -15.28 -14.71
CA GLN A 106 10.38 -15.68 -14.78
C GLN A 106 9.56 -15.05 -13.64
N TYR A 107 10.12 -15.00 -12.43
CA TYR A 107 9.47 -14.34 -11.29
C TYR A 107 9.37 -12.82 -11.48
N ALA A 108 10.45 -12.18 -11.96
CA ALA A 108 10.43 -10.75 -12.28
C ALA A 108 9.42 -10.41 -13.38
N GLY A 109 9.32 -11.27 -14.41
CA GLY A 109 8.33 -11.14 -15.47
C GLY A 109 6.90 -11.24 -14.94
N LEU A 110 6.61 -12.25 -14.10
CA LEU A 110 5.28 -12.42 -13.50
C LEU A 110 4.92 -11.26 -12.56
N TYR A 111 5.88 -10.76 -11.79
CA TYR A 111 5.70 -9.58 -10.94
C TYR A 111 5.35 -8.34 -11.77
N SER A 112 6.09 -8.12 -12.86
CA SER A 112 5.86 -6.98 -13.78
C SER A 112 4.50 -7.06 -14.49
N MET A 113 4.08 -8.26 -14.90
CA MET A 113 2.74 -8.49 -15.47
C MET A 113 1.64 -8.22 -14.46
N SER A 114 1.81 -8.72 -13.23
CA SER A 114 0.85 -8.52 -12.14
C SER A 114 0.73 -7.03 -11.78
N TRP A 115 1.85 -6.32 -11.73
CA TRP A 115 1.90 -4.87 -11.52
C TRP A 115 1.17 -4.09 -12.63
N SER A 116 1.38 -4.49 -13.89
CA SER A 116 0.70 -3.88 -15.04
C SER A 116 -0.80 -4.15 -15.02
N ALA A 117 -1.22 -5.38 -14.71
CA ALA A 117 -2.63 -5.73 -14.58
C ALA A 117 -3.30 -4.95 -13.44
N ALA A 118 -2.63 -4.81 -12.29
CA ALA A 118 -3.12 -4.01 -11.17
C ALA A 118 -3.34 -2.54 -11.56
N GLN A 119 -2.42 -1.93 -12.31
CA GLN A 119 -2.56 -0.55 -12.80
C GLN A 119 -3.73 -0.35 -13.78
N ILE A 120 -4.15 -1.38 -14.50
CA ILE A 120 -5.31 -1.31 -15.40
C ILE A 120 -6.61 -1.54 -14.63
N ILE A 121 -6.63 -2.56 -13.77
CA ILE A 121 -7.83 -2.98 -13.03
C ILE A 121 -8.18 -1.96 -11.93
N ALA A 122 -7.19 -1.40 -11.24
CA ALA A 122 -7.40 -0.48 -10.13
C ALA A 122 -8.22 0.77 -10.52
N PRO A 123 -7.88 1.53 -11.57
CA PRO A 123 -8.66 2.69 -11.96
C PRO A 123 -10.03 2.31 -12.56
N PHE A 124 -10.12 1.18 -13.27
CA PHE A 124 -11.38 0.70 -13.84
C PHE A 124 -12.40 0.31 -12.77
N MET A 125 -11.98 -0.53 -11.81
CA MET A 125 -12.83 -0.91 -10.68
C MET A 125 -13.09 0.26 -9.74
N GLY A 126 -12.06 1.06 -9.44
CA GLY A 126 -12.18 2.23 -8.57
C GLY A 126 -13.17 3.25 -9.12
N GLY A 127 -13.16 3.52 -10.43
CA GLY A 127 -14.13 4.41 -11.07
C GLY A 127 -15.56 3.92 -10.89
N ARG A 128 -15.82 2.63 -11.18
CA ARG A 128 -17.16 2.04 -11.00
C ARG A 128 -17.64 2.02 -9.55
N LEU A 129 -16.76 1.77 -8.60
CA LEU A 129 -17.09 1.78 -7.17
C LEU A 129 -17.50 3.19 -6.72
N ILE A 130 -16.82 4.24 -7.23
CA ILE A 130 -17.17 5.64 -6.97
C ILE A 130 -18.53 5.98 -7.57
N ASP A 131 -18.81 5.57 -8.81
CA ASP A 131 -20.07 5.87 -9.51
C ASP A 131 -21.29 5.24 -8.82
N HIS A 132 -21.14 4.04 -8.24
CA HIS A 132 -22.26 3.32 -7.62
C HIS A 132 -22.45 3.60 -6.11
N GLY A 133 -21.38 3.80 -5.35
CA GLY A 133 -21.43 3.89 -3.89
C GLY A 133 -20.63 5.04 -3.28
N GLY A 134 -20.15 5.96 -4.11
CA GLY A 134 -19.28 7.04 -3.70
C GLY A 134 -17.92 6.55 -3.20
N PHE A 135 -17.12 7.47 -2.66
CA PHE A 135 -15.78 7.15 -2.18
C PHE A 135 -15.75 6.27 -0.94
N SER A 136 -16.80 6.31 -0.09
CA SER A 136 -16.86 5.46 1.09
C SER A 136 -16.82 3.97 0.76
N LEU A 137 -17.56 3.55 -0.27
CA LEU A 137 -17.59 2.16 -0.71
C LEU A 137 -16.21 1.71 -1.24
N LEU A 138 -15.52 2.60 -1.95
CA LEU A 138 -14.17 2.33 -2.47
C LEU A 138 -13.16 2.08 -1.34
N TRP A 139 -13.19 2.90 -0.28
CA TRP A 139 -12.31 2.74 0.87
C TRP A 139 -12.60 1.45 1.64
N TRP A 140 -13.87 1.07 1.82
CA TRP A 140 -14.23 -0.20 2.45
C TRP A 140 -13.77 -1.41 1.64
N VAL A 141 -13.89 -1.37 0.32
CA VAL A 141 -13.41 -2.45 -0.56
C VAL A 141 -11.88 -2.55 -0.52
N LEU A 142 -11.15 -1.42 -0.53
CA LEU A 142 -9.69 -1.41 -0.39
C LEU A 142 -9.22 -1.91 0.99
N ALA A 143 -9.91 -1.53 2.06
CA ALA A 143 -9.65 -2.02 3.40
C ALA A 143 -9.88 -3.54 3.49
N GLY A 144 -10.98 -4.03 2.90
CA GLY A 144 -11.30 -5.46 2.82
C GLY A 144 -10.27 -6.25 2.02
N LEU A 145 -9.89 -5.77 0.83
CA LEU A 145 -8.83 -6.37 0.01
C LEU A 145 -7.49 -6.41 0.75
N SER A 146 -7.11 -5.31 1.40
CA SER A 146 -5.88 -5.25 2.20
C SER A 146 -5.93 -6.25 3.36
N LEU A 147 -7.05 -6.35 4.08
CA LEU A 147 -7.23 -7.36 5.13
C LEU A 147 -7.09 -8.79 4.60
N ILE A 148 -7.72 -9.10 3.47
CA ILE A 148 -7.63 -10.43 2.83
C ILE A 148 -6.18 -10.72 2.42
N SER A 149 -5.49 -9.76 1.80
CA SER A 149 -4.07 -9.90 1.46
C SER A 149 -3.19 -10.09 2.69
N GLY A 150 -3.41 -9.30 3.75
CA GLY A 150 -2.69 -9.42 5.01
C GLY A 150 -2.88 -10.80 5.66
N LEU A 151 -4.11 -11.30 5.69
CA LEU A 151 -4.45 -12.65 6.14
C LEU A 151 -3.76 -13.71 5.28
N GLY A 152 -3.74 -13.55 3.96
CA GLY A 152 -3.03 -14.44 3.03
C GLY A 152 -1.54 -14.51 3.31
N TYR A 153 -0.88 -13.37 3.53
CA TYR A 153 0.53 -13.32 3.93
C TYR A 153 0.78 -13.94 5.30
N LEU A 154 -0.13 -13.78 6.25
CA LEU A 154 -0.03 -14.35 7.59
C LEU A 154 -0.21 -15.88 7.56
N PHE A 155 -1.11 -16.39 6.73
CA PHE A 155 -1.24 -17.82 6.43
C PHE A 155 0.03 -18.37 5.77
N LEU A 156 0.58 -17.66 4.79
CA LEU A 156 1.82 -18.06 4.11
C LEU A 156 3.02 -18.08 5.07
N TYR A 157 3.10 -17.10 5.97
CA TYR A 157 4.10 -17.04 7.03
C TYR A 157 3.97 -18.24 7.98
N ARG A 158 2.76 -18.56 8.44
CA ARG A 158 2.49 -19.74 9.27
C ARG A 158 2.86 -21.04 8.57
N TYR A 159 2.59 -21.18 7.28
CA TYR A 159 2.97 -22.36 6.50
C TYR A 159 4.48 -22.50 6.34
N THR A 160 5.18 -21.39 6.09
CA THR A 160 6.64 -21.37 5.91
C THR A 160 7.37 -21.70 7.20
N ILE A 161 6.91 -21.21 8.35
CA ILE A 161 7.48 -21.56 9.67
C ILE A 161 7.25 -23.03 10.04
N ARG A 162 6.14 -23.63 9.60
CA ARG A 162 5.82 -25.02 9.92
C ARG A 162 6.63 -26.04 9.09
N THR A 163 7.34 -25.58 8.05
CA THR A 163 8.14 -26.43 7.14
C THR A 163 9.65 -26.20 7.23
N SER A 164 10.12 -25.31 8.12
CA SER A 164 11.54 -25.22 8.55
C SER A 164 11.71 -25.81 9.94
#